data_AF-A0A1Y1M9I4-F1
#
_entry.id   AF-A0A1Y1M9I4-F1
#
_cell.length_a   1.000
_cell.length_b   1.000
_cell.length_c   1.000
_cell.angle_alpha   90.00
_cell.angle_beta   90.00
_cell.angle_gamma   90.00
#
_symmetry.space_group_name_H-M   'P 1'
#
loop_
_entity.id
_entity.type
_entity.pdbx_description
1 polymer ?
#
loop_
_entity_poly.entity_id
_entity_poly.type
_entity_poly.pdbx_seq_one_letter_code
_entity_poly.pdbx_strand_id
1 'polypeptide(L)'
;MTSKLPLVIILGATGSGKTKLSLELARKFGGQIISADSMQIYKGLDIITAKATVEERQMAPHHLIDELHPSQSCSVVDFRNRALSIVSFHCLYSKRVVS
;
A
#
# COMPACT_ATOMS: atom_id res chain seq x y z
N MET A 1 0.38 -13.61 -24.77
CA MET A 1 1.29 -13.82 -23.63
C MET A 1 0.86 -12.90 -22.50
N THR A 2 0.18 -13.40 -21.47
CA THR A 2 -0.17 -12.60 -20.28
C THR A 2 1.06 -12.49 -19.39
N SER A 3 1.90 -11.47 -19.60
CA SER A 3 3.01 -11.20 -18.70
C SER A 3 2.44 -10.81 -17.33
N LYS A 4 2.61 -11.68 -16.33
CA LYS A 4 2.32 -11.32 -14.94
C LYS A 4 3.18 -10.11 -14.58
N LEU A 5 2.53 -9.01 -14.20
CA LEU A 5 3.25 -7.82 -13.72
C LEU A 5 4.01 -8.19 -12.43
N PRO A 6 5.25 -7.72 -12.24
CA PRO A 6 6.02 -8.01 -11.04
C PRO A 6 5.35 -7.37 -9.81
N LEU A 7 5.07 -8.21 -8.82
CA LEU A 7 4.50 -7.85 -7.52
C LEU A 7 5.51 -8.22 -6.43
N VAL A 8 5.91 -7.25 -5.61
CA VAL A 8 6.75 -7.46 -4.44
C VAL A 8 5.87 -7.39 -3.20
N ILE A 9 6.01 -8.36 -2.30
CA ILE A 9 5.31 -8.38 -1.01
C ILE A 9 6.34 -8.27 0.10
N ILE A 10 6.17 -7.29 0.99
CA ILE A 10 7.03 -7.05 2.14
C ILE A 10 6.26 -7.43 3.39
N LEU A 11 6.68 -8.50 4.06
CA LEU A 11 6.09 -8.97 5.31
C LEU A 11 7.07 -8.74 6.47
N GLY A 12 6.56 -8.57 7.68
CA GLY A 12 7.38 -8.37 8.87
C GLY A 12 6.61 -7.75 10.03
N ALA A 13 7.18 -7.82 11.23
CA ALA A 13 6.59 -7.26 12.45
C ALA A 13 6.44 -5.72 12.38
N THR A 14 5.56 -5.16 13.20
CA THR A 14 5.45 -3.70 13.36
C THR A 14 6.79 -3.13 13.82
N GLY A 15 7.21 -2.01 13.24
CA GLY A 15 8.51 -1.39 13.54
C GLY A 15 9.73 -2.00 12.82
N SER A 16 9.56 -3.06 12.02
CA SER A 16 10.69 -3.69 11.29
C SER A 16 11.19 -2.92 10.06
N GLY A 17 10.73 -1.68 9.84
CA GLY A 17 11.17 -0.83 8.72
C GLY A 17 10.52 -1.13 7.35
N LYS A 18 9.39 -1.85 7.31
CA LYS A 18 8.70 -2.19 6.04
C LYS A 18 8.34 -0.96 5.19
N THR A 19 7.76 0.07 5.83
CA THR A 19 7.39 1.33 5.16
C THR A 19 8.60 1.95 4.45
N LYS A 20 9.74 2.06 5.14
CA LYS A 20 10.98 2.59 4.57
C LYS A 20 11.46 1.76 3.37
N LEU A 21 11.50 0.44 3.51
CA LEU A 21 11.88 -0.45 2.41
C LEU A 21 10.93 -0.32 1.21
N SER A 22 9.63 -0.20 1.47
CA SER A 22 8.63 -0.05 0.41
C SER A 22 8.81 1.23 -0.40
N LEU A 23 9.11 2.34 0.27
CA LEU A 23 9.40 3.65 -0.34
C LEU A 23 10.69 3.59 -1.16
N GLU A 24 11.76 2.98 -0.65
CA GLU A 24 13.02 2.83 -1.36
C GLU A 24 12.84 2.01 -2.65
N LEU A 25 12.09 0.90 -2.59
CA LEU A 25 11.79 0.07 -3.75
C LEU A 25 10.88 0.80 -4.75
N ALA A 26 9.85 1.48 -4.27
CA ALA A 26 8.94 2.25 -5.12
C ALA A 26 9.69 3.36 -5.86
N ARG A 27 10.55 4.13 -5.17
CA ARG A 27 11.38 5.17 -5.78
C ARG A 27 12.38 4.59 -6.79
N LYS A 28 13.06 3.49 -6.45
CA LYS A 28 14.08 2.86 -7.31
C LYS A 28 13.48 2.28 -8.59
N PHE A 29 12.26 1.78 -8.53
CA PHE A 29 11.65 1.03 -9.64
C PHE A 29 10.45 1.73 -10.29
N GLY A 30 10.15 2.98 -9.91
CA GLY A 30 8.99 3.72 -10.41
C GLY A 30 7.67 3.01 -10.06
N GLY A 31 7.61 2.48 -8.84
CA GLY A 31 6.52 1.64 -8.37
C GLY A 31 5.50 2.36 -7.49
N GLN A 32 4.42 1.63 -7.20
CA GLN A 32 3.32 2.10 -6.34
C GLN A 32 3.22 1.21 -5.11
N ILE A 33 2.77 1.78 -3.99
CA ILE A 33 2.65 1.10 -2.70
C ILE A 33 1.17 0.83 -2.40
N ILE A 34 0.87 -0.41 -2.03
CA ILE A 34 -0.44 -0.81 -1.52
C ILE A 34 -0.26 -1.21 -0.06
N SER A 35 -0.85 -0.47 0.87
CA SER A 35 -0.80 -0.85 2.28
C SER A 35 -1.70 -2.06 2.53
N ALA A 36 -1.16 -3.08 3.17
CA ALA A 36 -1.84 -4.28 3.65
C ALA A 36 -2.09 -4.24 5.17
N ASP A 37 -1.82 -3.10 5.82
CA ASP A 37 -2.12 -2.89 7.23
C ASP A 37 -3.61 -2.55 7.42
N SER A 38 -4.29 -3.30 8.28
CA SER A 38 -5.74 -3.17 8.50
C SER A 38 -6.14 -1.87 9.19
N MET A 39 -5.21 -1.15 9.82
CA MET A 39 -5.47 0.08 10.55
C MET A 39 -5.11 1.33 9.74
N GLN A 40 -4.14 1.25 8.84
CA GLN A 40 -3.71 2.40 8.02
C GLN A 40 -4.77 2.86 7.00
N ILE A 41 -5.73 2.01 6.66
CA ILE A 41 -6.83 2.35 5.75
C ILE A 41 -7.78 3.43 6.32
N TYR A 42 -7.77 3.66 7.64
CA TYR A 42 -8.70 4.60 8.30
C TYR A 42 -8.12 6.00 8.44
N LYS A 43 -8.94 7.01 8.16
CA LYS A 43 -8.60 8.44 8.24
C LYS A 43 -8.25 8.92 9.65
N GLY A 44 -7.24 9.79 9.75
CA GLY A 44 -6.93 10.56 10.96
C GLY A 44 -6.20 9.79 12.08
N LEU A 45 -5.82 8.53 11.82
CA LEU A 45 -5.12 7.68 12.80
C LEU A 45 -3.61 7.59 12.57
N ASP A 46 -2.99 8.62 11.98
CA ASP A 46 -1.63 8.59 11.42
C ASP A 46 -0.55 8.19 12.44
N ILE A 47 -0.57 8.79 13.63
CA ILE A 47 0.45 8.54 14.67
C ILE A 47 0.33 7.11 15.22
N ILE A 48 -0.88 6.68 15.58
CA ILE A 48 -1.09 5.38 16.24
C ILE A 48 -0.94 4.19 15.29
N THR A 49 -1.07 4.42 13.97
CA THR A 49 -0.93 3.39 12.94
C THR A 49 0.39 3.46 12.18
N ALA A 50 1.31 4.33 12.63
CA ALA A 50 2.63 4.53 12.02
C ALA A 50 2.56 4.69 10.48
N LYS A 51 1.59 5.48 9.99
CA LYS A 51 1.50 5.74 8.55
C LYS A 51 2.72 6.51 8.07
N ALA A 52 3.06 6.30 6.80
CA ALA A 52 4.01 7.17 6.11
C ALA A 52 3.59 8.64 6.24
N THR A 53 4.54 9.55 6.39
CA THR A 53 4.26 10.99 6.46
C THR A 53 3.74 11.51 5.13
N VAL A 54 3.22 12.74 5.10
CA VAL A 54 2.76 13.37 3.86
C VAL A 54 3.89 13.48 2.84
N GLU A 55 5.09 13.82 3.30
CA GLU A 55 6.30 13.94 2.47
C GLU A 55 6.71 12.58 1.91
N GLU A 56 6.67 11.52 2.71
CA GLU A 56 6.94 10.15 2.26
C GLU A 56 5.89 9.67 1.24
N ARG A 57 4.61 9.99 1.46
CA ARG A 57 3.53 9.64 0.52
C ARG A 57 3.62 10.38 -0.80
N GLN A 58 4.29 11.52 -0.87
CA GLN A 58 4.57 12.22 -2.13
C GLN A 58 5.67 11.53 -2.95
N MET A 59 6.49 10.67 -2.35
CA MET A 59 7.59 9.98 -3.05
C MET A 59 7.12 8.86 -3.97
N ALA A 60 5.94 8.29 -3.71
CA ALA A 60 5.34 7.23 -4.52
C ALA A 60 3.82 7.20 -4.31
N PRO A 61 3.01 6.79 -5.31
CA PRO A 61 1.58 6.60 -5.11
C PRO A 61 1.30 5.56 -4.01
N HIS A 62 0.48 5.93 -3.03
CA HIS A 62 0.01 5.05 -1.96
C HIS A 62 -1.48 4.77 -2.12
N HIS A 63 -1.85 3.51 -1.95
CA HIS A 63 -3.23 3.05 -2.00
C HIS A 63 -3.62 2.38 -0.68
N LEU A 64 -4.92 2.34 -0.39
CA LEU A 64 -5.49 1.74 0.84
C LEU A 64 -4.98 2.39 2.13
N ILE A 65 -4.66 3.69 2.06
CA ILE A 65 -4.35 4.54 3.22
C ILE A 65 -5.34 5.69 3.23
N ASP A 66 -5.92 6.01 4.39
CA ASP A 66 -6.88 7.11 4.55
C ASP A 66 -8.12 7.03 3.62
N GLU A 67 -8.58 5.83 3.28
CA GLU A 67 -9.75 5.64 2.42
C GLU A 67 -11.06 5.63 3.21
N LEU A 68 -11.05 5.07 4.42
CA LEU A 68 -12.25 4.79 5.21
C LEU A 68 -12.37 5.73 6.41
N HIS A 69 -13.61 6.03 6.79
CA HIS A 69 -13.85 6.68 8.08
C HIS A 69 -13.68 5.65 9.21
N PRO A 70 -13.14 6.01 10.39
CA PRO A 70 -12.95 5.07 11.51
C PRO A 70 -14.21 4.32 11.98
N SER A 71 -15.41 4.84 11.68
CA SER A 71 -16.68 4.18 12.00
C SER A 71 -17.10 3.11 10.98
N GLN A 72 -16.39 2.97 9.86
CA GLN A 72 -16.66 1.98 8.83
C GLN A 72 -15.92 0.69 9.15
N SER A 73 -16.50 -0.46 8.79
CA SER A 73 -15.83 -1.75 8.89
C SER A 73 -15.12 -2.10 7.57
N CYS A 74 -13.94 -2.70 7.66
CA CYS A 74 -13.23 -3.28 6.52
C CYS A 74 -12.90 -4.75 6.81
N SER A 75 -13.47 -5.67 6.04
CA SER A 75 -13.17 -7.09 6.12
C SER A 75 -11.98 -7.47 5.22
N VAL A 76 -11.46 -8.69 5.41
CA VAL A 76 -10.43 -9.26 4.52
C VAL A 76 -10.92 -9.37 3.07
N VAL A 77 -12.22 -9.57 2.85
CA VAL A 77 -12.81 -9.64 1.51
C VAL A 77 -12.85 -8.24 0.87
N ASP A 78 -13.19 -7.22 1.65
CA ASP A 78 -13.16 -5.83 1.19
C ASP A 78 -11.75 -5.41 0.79
N PHE A 79 -10.77 -5.70 1.65
CA PHE A 79 -9.36 -5.48 1.35
C PHE A 79 -8.93 -6.19 0.06
N ARG A 80 -9.22 -7.49 -0.06
CA ARG A 80 -8.89 -8.28 -1.26
C ARG A 80 -9.47 -7.64 -2.52
N ASN A 81 -10.75 -7.27 -2.51
CA ASN A 81 -11.41 -6.72 -3.69
C ASN A 81 -10.81 -5.36 -4.08
N ARG A 82 -10.53 -4.49 -3.10
CA ARG A 82 -9.87 -3.20 -3.33
C ARG A 82 -8.44 -3.39 -3.86
N ALA A 83 -7.63 -4.21 -3.20
CA ALA A 83 -6.25 -4.52 -3.62
C ALA A 83 -6.21 -5.11 -5.03
N LEU A 84 -7.12 -6.05 -5.36
CA LEU A 84 -7.20 -6.65 -6.68
C LEU A 84 -7.59 -5.63 -7.76
N SER A 85 -8.44 -4.65 -7.44
CA SER A 85 -8.73 -3.57 -8.38
C SER A 85 -7.47 -2.76 -8.71
N ILE A 86 -6.63 -2.42 -7.73
CA ILE A 86 -5.37 -1.68 -7.95
C ILE A 86 -4.35 -2.53 -8.72
N VAL A 87 -4.25 -3.82 -8.37
CA VAL A 87 -3.34 -4.75 -9.04
C VAL A 87 -3.76 -5.01 -10.50
N SER A 88 -5.07 -5.09 -10.78
CA SER A 88 -5.60 -5.48 -12.09
C SER A 88 -5.81 -4.29 -13.05
N PHE A 89 -6.26 -3.14 -12.54
CA PHE A 89 -6.72 -2.02 -13.38
C PHE A 89 -5.57 -1.19 -13.96
N HIS A 90 -4.36 -1.26 -13.39
CA HIS A 90 -3.21 -0.45 -13.82
C HIS A 90 -2.18 -1.25 -14.63
N CYS A 91 -2.54 -1.68 -15.84
CA CYS A 91 -1.65 -2.44 -16.71
C CYS A 91 -0.77 -1.50 -17.56
N LEU A 92 0.56 -1.51 -17.33
CA LEU A 92 1.61 -1.83 -18.33
C LEU A 92 3.05 -1.39 -17.95
N TYR A 93 3.25 -0.45 -17.01
CA TYR A 93 4.61 0.12 -16.79
C TYR A 93 5.09 0.34 -15.35
N SER A 94 4.25 0.14 -14.33
CA SER A 94 4.63 0.45 -12.94
C SER A 94 4.71 -0.82 -12.08
N LYS A 95 5.87 -1.03 -11.44
CA LYS A 95 6.10 -2.15 -10.51
C LYS A 95 5.30 -1.91 -9.22
N ARG A 96 4.88 -2.96 -8.52
CA ARG A 96 4.05 -2.81 -7.31
C ARG A 96 4.73 -3.36 -6.09
N VAL A 97 4.60 -2.63 -4.99
CA VAL A 97 5.06 -3.03 -3.66
C VAL A 97 3.85 -3.09 -2.74
N VAL A 98 3.60 -4.25 -2.17
CA VAL A 98 2.60 -4.44 -1.12
C VAL A 98 3.36 -4.51 0.19
N SER A 99 3.01 -3.66 1.15
CA SER A 99 3.69 -3.57 2.46
C SER A 99 2.70 -3.58 3.60
#